data_AF-A0A916R8K7-F1
#
_entry.id   AF-A0A916R8K7-F1
#
_cell.length_a   1.000
_cell.length_b   1.000
_cell.length_c   1.000
_cell.angle_alpha   90.00
_cell.angle_beta   90.00
_cell.angle_gamma   90.00
#
_symmetry.space_group_name_H-M   'P 1'
#
loop_
_entity.id
_entity.type
_entity.pdbx_description
1 polymer ?
#
loop_
_entity_poly.entity_id
_entity_poly.type
_entity_poly.pdbx_seq_one_letter_code
_entity_poly.pdbx_strand_id
1 'polypeptide(L)'
;MLACHGNLSRSNQGFYTALKSFNTHQANVLSLGFSPDGEILASAAADSKIILWNFNLDDLLLEICQQVYGYLQTNPNIINSDRLFCDY
;
A
#
# COMPACT_ATOMS: atom_id res chain seq x y z
N MET A 1 -2.48 1.94 0.69
CA MET A 1 -2.14 2.97 -0.31
C MET A 1 -0.67 3.33 -0.09
N LEU A 2 0.21 3.02 -1.04
CA LEU A 2 1.61 3.42 -0.95
C LEU A 2 1.66 4.95 -0.91
N ALA A 3 2.05 5.52 0.22
CA ALA A 3 2.12 6.96 0.39
C ALA A 3 3.43 7.47 -0.23
N CYS A 4 3.40 7.81 -1.52
CA CYS A 4 4.36 8.75 -2.08
C CYS A 4 4.00 10.13 -1.52
N HIS A 5 4.97 10.81 -0.90
CA HIS A 5 4.78 12.12 -0.30
C HIS A 5 4.05 13.08 -1.26
N GLY A 6 2.78 13.31 -0.98
CA GLY A 6 1.91 14.29 -1.60
C GLY A 6 0.93 14.76 -0.53
N ASN A 7 0.85 16.07 -0.31
CA ASN A 7 -0.01 16.69 0.70
C ASN A 7 -1.45 16.17 0.61
N LEU A 8 -1.87 15.38 1.60
CA LEU A 8 -3.25 14.98 1.78
C LEU A 8 -3.96 16.10 2.57
N SER A 9 -4.72 16.94 1.87
CA SER A 9 -5.70 17.82 2.51
C SER A 9 -6.73 16.96 3.24
N ARG A 10 -6.83 17.16 4.55
CA ARG A 10 -7.65 16.39 5.49
C ARG A 10 -9.14 16.52 5.19
N SER A 11 -9.79 15.40 4.83
CA SER A 11 -11.16 15.11 5.26
C SER A 11 -11.40 13.60 5.26
N ASN A 12 -10.78 12.90 6.21
CA ASN A 12 -11.31 11.71 6.88
C ASN A 12 -10.22 11.17 7.80
N GLN A 13 -10.50 11.09 9.10
CA GLN A 13 -9.59 10.52 10.10
C GLN A 13 -9.58 8.98 9.96
N GLY A 14 -9.06 8.48 8.84
CA GLY A 14 -8.57 7.11 8.76
C GLY A 14 -7.18 7.04 9.38
N PHE A 15 -6.92 6.03 10.20
CA PHE A 15 -5.55 5.69 10.57
C PHE A 15 -4.93 4.94 9.39
N TYR A 16 -3.83 5.46 8.86
CA TYR A 16 -3.06 4.81 7.81
C TYR A 16 -1.80 4.22 8.43
N THR A 17 -1.54 2.92 8.18
CA THR A 17 -0.27 2.28 8.54
C THR A 17 0.58 2.13 7.28
N ALA A 18 1.80 2.64 7.31
CA ALA A 18 2.78 2.41 6.26
C ALA A 18 3.44 1.04 6.48
N LEU A 19 3.22 0.10 5.57
CA LEU A 19 3.81 -1.25 5.63
C LEU A 19 5.23 -1.29 5.04
N LYS A 20 5.46 -0.53 3.96
CA LYS A 20 6.76 -0.49 3.29
C LYS A 20 7.03 0.90 2.73
N SER A 21 8.25 1.40 2.96
CA SER A 21 8.70 2.72 2.53
C SER A 21 9.95 2.60 1.66
N PHE A 22 9.91 3.27 0.51
CA PHE A 22 10.99 3.26 -0.47
C PHE A 22 11.53 4.68 -0.66
N ASN A 23 12.70 4.96 -0.06
CA ASN A 23 13.28 6.30 0.01
C ASN A 23 14.51 6.45 -0.89
N THR A 24 14.36 6.17 -2.20
CA THR A 24 15.49 6.20 -3.15
C THR A 24 15.39 7.27 -4.22
N HIS A 25 14.18 7.72 -4.56
CA HIS A 25 14.00 8.85 -5.45
C HIS A 25 14.45 10.14 -4.76
N GLN A 26 15.17 10.98 -5.51
CA GLN A 26 15.71 12.25 -5.02
C GLN A 26 14.77 13.44 -5.29
N ALA A 27 13.64 13.18 -5.94
CA ALA A 27 12.61 14.16 -6.23
C ALA A 27 11.22 13.50 -6.18
N ASN A 28 10.17 14.31 -6.37
CA ASN A 28 8.79 13.84 -6.30
C ASN A 28 8.54 12.70 -7.29
N VAL A 29 7.96 11.61 -6.78
CA VAL A 29 7.42 10.52 -7.61
C VAL A 29 6.20 11.06 -8.35
N LEU A 30 6.20 10.88 -9.66
CA LEU A 30 5.16 11.38 -10.56
C LEU A 30 4.21 10.27 -11.01
N SER A 31 4.67 9.02 -11.00
CA SER A 31 3.88 7.87 -11.43
C SER A 31 4.31 6.59 -10.74
N LEU A 32 3.36 5.68 -10.54
CA LEU A 32 3.53 4.34 -10.02
C LEU A 32 2.76 3.35 -10.90
N GLY A 33 3.29 2.14 -11.05
CA GLY A 33 2.61 1.06 -11.76
C GLY A 33 3.01 -0.30 -11.22
N PHE A 34 2.03 -1.18 -11.01
CA PHE A 34 2.27 -2.59 -10.73
C PHE A 34 2.35 -3.39 -12.03
N SER A 35 3.24 -4.36 -12.04
CA SER A 35 3.18 -5.46 -12.99
C SER A 35 1.88 -6.26 -12.79
N PRO A 36 1.30 -6.85 -13.86
CA PRO A 36 0.06 -7.63 -13.74
C PRO A 36 0.18 -8.88 -12.86
N ASP A 37 1.38 -9.45 -12.73
CA ASP A 37 1.68 -10.58 -11.84
C ASP A 37 1.92 -10.16 -10.38
N GLY A 38 2.05 -8.87 -10.11
CA GLY A 38 2.23 -8.35 -8.76
C GLY A 38 3.61 -8.61 -8.16
N GLU A 39 4.63 -8.95 -8.96
CA GLU A 39 6.01 -9.20 -8.51
C GLU A 39 6.92 -7.96 -8.62
N ILE A 40 6.49 -6.96 -9.38
CA ILE A 40 7.24 -5.73 -9.65
C ILE A 40 6.38 -4.50 -9.42
N LEU A 41 6.94 -3.54 -8.69
CA LEU A 41 6.47 -2.17 -8.63
C LEU A 41 7.43 -1.26 -9.40
N ALA A 42 6.92 -0.50 -10.35
CA ALA A 42 7.66 0.54 -11.05
C ALA A 42 7.32 1.92 -10.46
N SER A 43 8.34 2.73 -10.20
CA SER A 43 8.20 4.13 -9.79
C SER A 43 8.98 5.05 -10.74
N ALA A 44 8.35 6.15 -11.17
CA ALA A 44 8.97 7.18 -12.01
C ALA A 44 8.88 8.54 -11.33
N ALA A 45 9.97 9.31 -11.34
CA ALA A 45 10.06 10.56 -10.59
C ALA A 45 10.69 11.70 -11.41
N ALA A 46 10.58 12.91 -10.86
CA ALA A 46 11.15 14.14 -11.43
C ALA A 46 12.70 14.16 -11.41
N ASP A 47 13.34 13.21 -10.73
CA ASP A 47 14.80 13.02 -10.75
C ASP A 47 15.30 12.32 -12.04
N SER A 48 14.41 12.17 -13.02
CA SER A 48 14.66 11.51 -14.31
C SER A 48 15.00 10.02 -14.18
N LYS A 49 14.62 9.38 -13.07
CA LYS A 49 14.84 7.94 -12.85
C LYS A 49 13.53 7.18 -12.85
N ILE A 50 13.63 5.94 -13.32
CA ILE A 50 12.66 4.88 -13.12
C ILE A 50 13.32 3.83 -12.25
N ILE A 51 12.65 3.42 -11.17
CA ILE A 51 13.13 2.36 -10.27
C ILE A 51 12.13 1.20 -10.33
N LEU A 52 12.65 0.00 -10.55
CA LEU A 52 11.89 -1.24 -10.45
C LEU A 52 12.23 -1.89 -9.12
N TRP A 53 11.18 -2.18 -8.35
CA TRP A 53 11.27 -2.86 -7.07
C TRP A 53 10.79 -4.27 -7.25
N ASN A 54 11.60 -5.25 -6.83
CA ASN A 54 11.05 -6.55 -6.53
C ASN A 54 10.07 -6.37 -5.37
N PHE A 55 8.80 -6.54 -5.68
CA PHE A 55 7.67 -6.21 -4.84
C PHE A 55 6.70 -7.37 -4.95
N ASN A 56 6.66 -8.24 -3.95
CA ASN A 56 5.68 -9.30 -3.91
C ASN A 56 4.42 -8.80 -3.17
N LEU A 57 3.31 -8.69 -3.90
CA LEU A 57 2.04 -8.23 -3.32
C LEU A 57 1.48 -9.24 -2.31
N ASP A 58 1.70 -10.54 -2.51
CA ASP A 58 1.18 -11.58 -1.62
C ASP A 58 1.87 -11.54 -0.26
N ASP A 59 3.19 -11.33 -0.23
CA ASP A 59 3.94 -11.15 1.02
C ASP A 59 3.39 -9.97 1.84
N LEU A 60 3.02 -8.88 1.15
CA LEU A 60 2.45 -7.70 1.79
C LEU A 60 1.03 -7.95 2.32
N LEU A 61 0.22 -8.72 1.58
CA LEU A 61 -1.12 -9.12 2.00
C LEU A 61 -1.06 -10.03 3.24
N LEU A 62 -0.07 -10.92 3.31
CA LEU A 62 0.17 -11.74 4.49
C LEU A 62 0.47 -10.87 5.72
N GLU A 63 1.36 -9.88 5.58
CA GLU A 63 1.75 -8.98 6.66
C GLU A 63 0.59 -8.11 7.12
N ILE A 64 -0.15 -7.49 6.19
CA ILE A 64 -1.26 -6.61 6.57
C ILE A 64 -2.34 -7.38 7.31
N CYS A 65 -2.62 -8.62 6.90
CA CYS A 65 -3.62 -9.45 7.54
C CYS A 65 -3.33 -9.71 9.01
N GLN A 66 -2.07 -9.92 9.38
CA GLN A 66 -1.71 -10.03 10.80
C GLN A 66 -2.06 -8.77 11.59
N GLN A 67 -1.97 -7.59 10.98
CA GLN A 67 -2.25 -6.32 11.63
C GLN A 67 -3.74 -5.97 11.67
N VAL A 68 -4.49 -6.23 10.59
CA VAL A 68 -5.88 -5.78 10.47
C VAL A 68 -6.91 -6.83 10.87
N TYR A 69 -6.54 -8.11 11.01
CA TYR A 69 -7.48 -9.20 11.31
C TYR A 69 -8.36 -8.90 12.52
N GLY A 70 -7.78 -8.45 13.63
CA GLY A 70 -8.53 -8.11 14.83
C GLY A 70 -9.55 -6.99 14.60
N TYR A 71 -9.20 -5.97 13.81
CA TYR A 71 -10.11 -4.88 13.47
C TYR A 71 -11.27 -5.37 12.58
N LEU A 72 -10.96 -6.17 11.56
CA LEU A 72 -11.96 -6.72 10.64
C LEU A 72 -12.99 -7.58 11.38
N GLN A 73 -12.56 -8.37 12.37
CA GLN A 73 -13.46 -9.26 13.12
C GLN A 73 -14.27 -8.52 14.20
N THR A 74 -13.71 -7.49 14.84
CA THR A 74 -14.35 -6.89 16.02
C THR A 74 -15.17 -5.63 15.73
N ASN A 75 -14.90 -4.93 14.63
CA ASN A 75 -15.62 -3.69 14.33
C ASN A 75 -17.02 -4.01 13.77
N PRO A 76 -18.12 -3.57 14.41
CA PRO A 76 -19.49 -3.83 13.95
C PRO A 76 -19.85 -3.11 12.64
N ASN A 77 -19.09 -2.09 12.24
CA ASN A 77 -19.36 -1.30 11.03
C ASN A 77 -18.76 -1.91 9.75
N ILE A 78 -18.05 -3.03 9.85
CA ILE A 78 -17.44 -3.72 8.70
C ILE A 78 -18.44 -4.70 8.10
N ILE A 79 -18.65 -4.58 6.78
CA ILE A 79 -19.52 -5.47 6.00
C ILE A 79 -18.95 -6.89 5.95
N ASN A 80 -19.81 -7.89 5.82
CA ASN A 80 -19.41 -9.29 5.93
C ASN A 80 -18.39 -9.74 4.88
N SER A 81 -18.40 -9.17 3.68
CA SER A 81 -17.40 -9.48 2.64
C SER A 81 -15.99 -9.08 3.05
N ASP A 82 -15.84 -7.93 3.69
CA ASP A 82 -14.53 -7.38 4.05
C ASP A 82 -13.93 -8.12 5.25
N ARG A 83 -14.76 -8.84 6.02
CA ARG A 83 -14.29 -9.73 7.10
C ARG A 83 -13.48 -10.91 6.57
N LEU A 84 -13.75 -11.32 5.33
CA LEU A 84 -13.09 -12.44 4.66
C LEU A 84 -11.83 -12.02 3.91
N PHE A 85 -11.42 -10.74 4.00
CA PHE A 85 -10.25 -10.21 3.28
C PHE A 85 -8.95 -10.99 3.56
N CYS A 86 -8.86 -11.61 4.74
CA CYS A 86 -7.70 -12.37 5.18
C CYS A 86 -7.93 -13.90 5.19
N ASP A 87 -9.04 -14.36 4.60
CA ASP A 87 -9.44 -15.77 4.58
C ASP A 87 -9.04 -16.42 3.24
N TYR A 88 -7.74 -16.36 2.91
CA TYR A 88 -7.14 -16.99 1.73
C TYR A 88 -6.66 -18.42 2.01
#